data_AF-A0A7C4FUS8-F1
#
_entry.id   AF-A0A7C4FUS8-F1
#
_cell.length_a   1.000
_cell.length_b   1.000
_cell.length_c   1.000
_cell.angle_alpha   90.00
_cell.angle_beta   90.00
_cell.angle_gamma   90.00
#
_symmetry.space_group_name_H-M   'P 1'
#
loop_
_entity.id
_entity.type
_entity.pdbx_description
1 polymer ?
#
loop_
_entity_poly.entity_id
_entity_poly.type
_entity_poly.pdbx_seq_one_letter_code
_entity_poly.pdbx_strand_id
1 'polypeptide(L)'
;LIGGYKGAVSERQPPMYFPLGGGSIKGVSKPGEIVWSRVYVESNKLCADIGRAQVVKLPKEETERRWRMTTPQWPMMHAVTYGVSRDQLMAKHKANHIQVAYAPGAKEANLALAAKAAMFRAMGIEVNLCGTNNGL
;
A
#
# COMPACT_ATOMS: atom_id res chain seq x y z
N LEU A 1 -6.69 10.50 -2.15
CA LEU A 1 -8.01 9.93 -2.46
C LEU A 1 -8.47 10.44 -3.82
N ILE A 2 -9.43 9.79 -4.47
CA ILE A 2 -10.14 10.36 -5.63
C ILE A 2 -10.68 11.73 -5.22
N GLY A 3 -10.42 12.80 -5.99
CA GLY A 3 -10.80 14.17 -5.61
C GLY A 3 -9.92 14.81 -4.52
N GLY A 4 -8.79 14.19 -4.16
CA GLY A 4 -7.87 14.72 -3.13
C GLY A 4 -8.54 14.77 -1.75
N TYR A 5 -8.24 15.80 -0.95
CA TYR A 5 -8.90 16.01 0.35
C TYR A 5 -10.40 16.27 0.22
N LYS A 6 -10.85 16.89 -0.89
CA LYS A 6 -12.28 17.16 -1.14
C LYS A 6 -13.10 15.88 -1.34
N GLY A 7 -12.46 14.78 -1.74
CA GLY A 7 -13.11 13.47 -1.85
C GLY A 7 -12.99 12.60 -0.60
N ALA A 8 -12.43 13.14 0.48
CA ALA A 8 -12.45 12.50 1.78
C ALA A 8 -13.77 12.81 2.50
N VAL A 9 -14.30 11.83 3.22
CA VAL A 9 -15.39 12.04 4.19
C VAL A 9 -14.91 11.60 5.56
N SER A 10 -15.45 12.23 6.61
CA SER A 10 -15.22 11.78 7.99
C SER A 10 -16.40 10.93 8.42
N GLU A 11 -16.18 9.65 8.70
CA GLU A 11 -17.20 8.77 9.28
C GLU A 11 -16.95 8.58 10.77
N ARG A 12 -18.04 8.36 11.52
CA ARG A 12 -17.94 7.94 12.93
C ARG A 12 -17.13 6.64 12.99
N GLN A 13 -16.06 6.65 13.78
CA GLN A 13 -15.23 5.47 14.01
C GLN A 13 -16.06 4.27 14.50
N PRO A 14 -15.67 3.02 14.15
CA PRO A 14 -16.37 1.83 14.58
C PRO A 14 -16.50 1.77 16.11
N PRO A 15 -17.72 1.77 16.68
CA PRO A 15 -17.90 1.84 18.13
C PRO A 15 -17.26 0.68 18.90
N MET A 16 -17.12 -0.48 18.25
CA MET A 16 -16.45 -1.67 18.80
C MET A 16 -14.98 -1.39 19.17
N TYR A 17 -14.26 -0.63 18.35
CA TYR A 17 -12.84 -0.31 18.58
C TYR A 17 -12.66 1.05 19.28
N PHE A 18 -13.61 1.97 19.07
CA PHE A 18 -13.52 3.36 19.51
C PHE A 18 -14.82 3.77 20.25
N PRO A 19 -15.02 3.33 21.51
CA PRO A 19 -16.28 3.55 22.25
C PRO A 19 -16.56 5.05 22.47
N LEU A 20 -15.51 5.84 22.68
CA LEU A 20 -15.60 7.30 22.85
C LEU A 20 -15.82 8.06 21.53
N GLY A 21 -15.87 7.34 20.41
CA GLY A 21 -16.02 7.92 19.08
C GLY A 21 -14.73 8.50 18.51
N GLY A 22 -14.88 9.45 17.60
CA GLY A 22 -13.81 9.95 16.72
C GLY A 22 -14.22 9.89 15.25
N GLY A 23 -13.49 10.62 14.41
CA GLY A 23 -13.69 10.65 12.96
C GLY A 23 -12.62 9.83 12.25
N SER A 24 -13.02 8.85 11.45
CA SER A 24 -12.15 8.16 10.51
C SER A 24 -12.21 8.84 9.15
N ILE A 25 -11.05 9.08 8.54
CA ILE A 25 -11.01 9.44 7.13
C ILE A 25 -11.45 8.24 6.29
N LYS A 26 -12.47 8.44 5.45
CA LYS A 26 -12.92 7.47 4.46
C LYS A 26 -12.81 8.05 3.07
N GLY A 27 -12.50 7.17 2.12
CA GLY A 27 -12.49 7.45 0.71
C GLY A 27 -11.72 6.37 -0.05
N VAL A 28 -11.77 6.44 -1.37
CA VAL A 28 -11.02 5.54 -2.25
C VAL A 28 -9.72 6.22 -2.68
N SER A 29 -8.60 5.49 -2.60
CA SER A 29 -7.30 5.97 -3.06
C SER A 29 -7.33 6.35 -4.54
N LYS A 30 -6.53 7.35 -4.94
CA LYS A 30 -6.50 7.79 -6.34
C LYS A 30 -5.84 6.71 -7.21
N PRO A 31 -6.31 6.44 -8.44
CA PRO A 31 -5.59 5.57 -9.36
C PRO A 31 -4.21 6.12 -9.68
N GLY A 32 -3.25 5.23 -9.96
CA GLY A 32 -1.90 5.61 -10.35
C GLY A 32 -0.82 4.64 -9.91
N GLU A 33 0.42 5.00 -10.24
CA GLU A 33 1.60 4.18 -9.98
C GLU A 33 2.18 4.44 -8.59
N ILE A 34 2.50 3.36 -7.87
CA ILE A 34 3.10 3.44 -6.53
C ILE A 34 4.35 2.57 -6.38
N VAL A 35 5.22 3.00 -5.48
CA VAL A 35 6.23 2.15 -4.84
C VAL A 35 5.73 1.86 -3.44
N TRP A 36 5.68 0.59 -3.06
CA TRP A 36 5.37 0.16 -1.71
C TRP A 36 6.61 -0.41 -1.04
N SER A 37 6.69 -0.28 0.28
CA SER A 37 7.78 -0.84 1.06
C SER A 37 7.34 -1.22 2.47
N ARG A 38 8.11 -2.09 3.11
CA ARG A 38 8.06 -2.31 4.55
C ARG A 38 9.45 -2.67 5.08
N VAL A 39 9.91 -1.89 6.04
CA VAL A 39 11.08 -2.23 6.85
C VAL A 39 10.64 -3.08 8.04
N TYR A 40 11.42 -4.11 8.36
CA TYR A 40 11.19 -4.99 9.50
C TYR A 40 12.53 -5.49 10.06
N VAL A 41 12.50 -6.06 11.27
CA VAL A 41 13.66 -6.68 11.93
C VAL A 41 13.52 -8.19 11.82
N GLU A 42 14.57 -8.87 11.35
CA GLU A 42 14.66 -10.32 11.32
C GLU A 42 16.10 -10.73 11.61
N SER A 43 16.31 -11.71 12.49
CA SER A 43 17.64 -12.21 12.87
C SER A 43 18.63 -11.11 13.25
N ASN A 44 18.17 -10.13 14.04
CA ASN A 44 18.95 -8.96 14.48
C ASN A 44 19.49 -8.07 13.35
N LYS A 45 18.82 -8.04 12.19
CA LYS A 45 19.14 -7.17 11.04
C LYS A 45 17.91 -6.40 10.58
N LEU A 46 18.15 -5.24 9.96
CA LEU A 46 17.11 -4.52 9.25
C LEU A 46 16.96 -5.10 7.84
N CYS A 47 15.73 -5.46 7.51
CA CYS A 47 15.33 -5.95 6.20
C CYS A 47 14.25 -5.05 5.62
N ALA A 48 14.14 -4.98 4.30
CA ALA A 48 13.09 -4.25 3.61
C ALA A 48 12.53 -5.07 2.45
N ASP A 49 11.21 -5.28 2.48
CA ASP A 49 10.46 -5.70 1.30
C ASP A 49 10.03 -4.44 0.54
N ILE A 50 10.35 -4.36 -0.75
CA ILE A 50 10.03 -3.20 -1.57
C ILE A 50 9.60 -3.65 -2.97
N GLY A 51 8.56 -3.02 -3.51
CA GLY A 51 8.05 -3.38 -4.83
C GLY A 51 7.19 -2.31 -5.47
N ARG A 52 6.68 -2.64 -6.65
CA ARG A 52 5.78 -1.79 -7.44
C ARG A 52 4.36 -2.31 -7.40
N ALA A 53 3.42 -1.39 -7.54
CA ALA A 53 2.02 -1.71 -7.72
C ALA A 53 1.29 -0.58 -8.46
N GLN A 54 0.14 -0.94 -9.04
CA GLN A 54 -0.83 0.01 -9.58
C GLN A 54 -2.01 0.13 -8.63
N VAL A 55 -2.41 1.35 -8.31
CA VAL A 55 -3.72 1.62 -7.72
C VAL A 55 -4.74 1.73 -8.84
N VAL A 56 -5.76 0.88 -8.81
CA VAL A 56 -6.78 0.80 -9.86
C VAL A 56 -8.11 1.39 -9.38
N LYS A 57 -8.89 1.92 -10.33
CA LYS A 57 -10.28 2.29 -10.07
C LYS A 57 -11.16 1.07 -10.29
N LEU A 58 -11.99 0.74 -9.32
CA LEU A 58 -13.04 -0.27 -9.45
C LEU A 58 -14.41 0.40 -9.64
N PRO A 59 -15.41 -0.31 -10.18
CA PRO A 59 -16.80 0.12 -10.12
C PRO A 59 -17.23 0.44 -8.69
N LYS A 60 -18.21 1.32 -8.54
CA LYS A 60 -18.70 1.74 -7.22
C LYS A 60 -19.27 0.54 -6.46
N GLU A 61 -20.02 -0.30 -7.15
CA GLU A 61 -20.69 -1.48 -6.60
C GLU A 61 -19.69 -2.46 -5.99
N GLU A 62 -18.56 -2.70 -6.67
CA GLU A 62 -17.50 -3.58 -6.17
C GLU A 62 -16.76 -2.96 -4.96
N THR A 63 -16.57 -1.63 -4.96
CA THR A 63 -15.98 -0.94 -3.82
C THR A 63 -16.90 -1.02 -2.60
N GLU A 64 -18.20 -0.77 -2.76
CA GLU A 64 -19.20 -0.89 -1.70
C GLU A 64 -19.29 -2.32 -1.16
N ARG A 65 -19.28 -3.32 -2.04
CA ARG A 65 -19.25 -4.73 -1.64
C ARG A 65 -18.04 -5.03 -0.75
N ARG A 66 -16.83 -4.60 -1.15
CA ARG A 66 -15.59 -4.79 -0.35
C ARG A 66 -15.62 -4.06 0.98
N TRP A 67 -16.13 -2.82 1.02
CA TRP A 67 -16.30 -2.08 2.27
C TRP A 67 -17.21 -2.82 3.24
N ARG A 68 -18.37 -3.31 2.79
CA ARG A 68 -19.32 -4.07 3.63
C ARG A 68 -18.72 -5.36 4.20
N MET A 69 -17.79 -5.99 3.49
CA MET A 69 -17.11 -7.21 3.94
C MET A 69 -15.89 -6.94 4.85
N THR A 70 -15.49 -5.68 5.03
CA THR A 70 -14.27 -5.33 5.77
C THR A 70 -14.59 -4.30 6.86
N THR A 71 -14.22 -3.04 6.65
CA THR A 71 -14.53 -1.95 7.58
C THR A 71 -14.98 -0.74 6.77
N PRO A 72 -16.31 -0.53 6.64
CA PRO A 72 -16.85 0.52 5.79
C PRO A 72 -16.35 1.92 6.11
N GLN A 73 -15.98 2.18 7.36
CA GLN A 73 -15.57 3.48 7.88
C GLN A 73 -14.13 3.87 7.49
N TRP A 74 -13.34 2.91 6.98
CA TRP A 74 -11.91 3.09 6.74
C TRP A 74 -11.60 3.37 5.27
N PRO A 75 -10.47 4.03 4.98
CA PRO A 75 -10.09 4.34 3.60
C PRO A 75 -9.68 3.06 2.87
N MET A 76 -9.93 3.00 1.56
CA MET A 76 -9.66 1.81 0.77
C MET A 76 -8.73 2.11 -0.40
N MET A 77 -7.73 1.26 -0.58
CA MET A 77 -6.86 1.23 -1.75
C MET A 77 -7.05 -0.10 -2.46
N HIS A 78 -7.43 -0.05 -3.73
CA HIS A 78 -7.43 -1.22 -4.61
C HIS A 78 -6.11 -1.26 -5.35
N ALA A 79 -5.15 -2.05 -4.87
CA ALA A 79 -3.82 -2.15 -5.46
C ALA A 79 -3.61 -3.51 -6.12
N VAL A 80 -2.89 -3.51 -7.24
CA VAL A 80 -2.39 -4.70 -7.93
C VAL A 80 -0.87 -4.67 -7.88
N THR A 81 -0.27 -5.58 -7.11
CA THR A 81 1.19 -5.77 -7.07
C THR A 81 1.66 -6.53 -8.31
N TYR A 82 2.75 -6.08 -8.93
CA TYR A 82 3.21 -6.70 -10.17
C TYR A 82 4.01 -7.96 -9.93
N GLY A 83 3.56 -9.10 -10.48
CA GLY A 83 4.30 -10.36 -10.42
C GLY A 83 4.46 -10.93 -9.01
N VAL A 84 3.58 -10.57 -8.07
CA VAL A 84 3.51 -11.14 -6.72
C VAL A 84 2.14 -11.80 -6.55
N SER A 85 2.12 -13.11 -6.29
CA SER A 85 0.88 -13.82 -5.97
C SER A 85 0.43 -13.55 -4.53
N ARG A 86 -0.85 -13.80 -4.24
CA ARG A 86 -1.38 -13.76 -2.87
C ARG A 86 -0.53 -14.62 -1.92
N ASP A 87 -0.24 -15.85 -2.30
CA ASP A 87 0.43 -16.82 -1.43
C ASP A 87 1.89 -16.43 -1.20
N GLN A 88 2.56 -15.90 -2.23
CA GLN A 88 3.91 -15.35 -2.09
C GLN A 88 3.92 -14.15 -1.14
N LEU A 89 2.96 -13.23 -1.26
CA LEU A 89 2.87 -12.07 -0.38
C LEU A 89 2.63 -12.49 1.07
N MET A 90 1.67 -13.40 1.31
CA MET A 90 1.34 -13.89 2.64
C MET A 90 2.47 -14.69 3.30
N ALA A 91 3.23 -15.46 2.51
CA ALA A 91 4.36 -16.23 3.02
C ALA A 91 5.59 -15.36 3.34
N LYS A 92 5.82 -14.29 2.56
CA LYS A 92 7.03 -13.47 2.67
C LYS A 92 6.87 -12.27 3.60
N HIS A 93 5.74 -11.57 3.56
CA HIS A 93 5.55 -10.27 4.19
C HIS A 93 5.51 -10.39 5.71
N LYS A 94 6.48 -9.76 6.40
CA LYS A 94 6.69 -9.92 7.85
C LYS A 94 5.93 -8.91 8.72
N ALA A 95 4.91 -8.24 8.16
CA ALA A 95 4.13 -7.24 8.90
C ALA A 95 2.69 -7.16 8.39
N ASN A 96 1.81 -6.55 9.18
CA ASN A 96 0.45 -6.21 8.76
C ASN A 96 0.36 -4.82 8.07
N HIS A 97 1.46 -4.05 8.04
CA HIS A 97 1.51 -2.71 7.47
C HIS A 97 2.49 -2.63 6.30
N ILE A 98 2.23 -1.69 5.39
CA ILE A 98 3.14 -1.23 4.33
C ILE A 98 3.08 0.30 4.25
N GLN A 99 4.12 0.91 3.70
CA GLN A 99 4.10 2.30 3.26
C GLN A 99 3.95 2.36 1.74
N VAL A 100 3.21 3.33 1.23
CA VAL A 100 2.99 3.55 -0.20
C VAL A 100 3.33 4.98 -0.58
N ALA A 101 4.03 5.15 -1.69
CA ALA A 101 4.35 6.46 -2.26
C ALA A 101 3.96 6.48 -3.74
N TYR A 102 3.20 7.50 -4.15
CA TYR A 102 2.83 7.70 -5.55
C TYR A 102 4.00 8.25 -6.36
N ALA A 103 4.16 7.75 -7.58
CA ALA A 103 5.00 8.34 -8.60
C ALA A 103 4.15 8.99 -9.70
N PRO A 104 4.70 9.93 -10.48
CA PRO A 104 4.00 10.54 -11.62
C PRO A 104 3.60 9.53 -12.71
N GLY A 105 4.33 8.44 -12.87
CA GLY A 105 4.11 7.43 -13.90
C GLY A 105 4.96 6.18 -13.69
N ALA A 106 4.85 5.22 -14.60
CA ALA A 106 5.49 3.92 -14.46
C ALA A 106 7.03 4.03 -14.54
N LYS A 107 7.54 4.86 -15.45
CA LYS A 107 8.98 5.10 -15.61
C LYS A 107 9.58 5.75 -14.36
N GLU A 108 8.93 6.78 -13.83
CA GLU A 108 9.35 7.49 -12.62
C GLU A 108 9.27 6.58 -11.41
N ALA A 109 8.29 5.70 -11.34
CA ALA A 109 8.17 4.73 -10.27
C ALA A 109 9.27 3.66 -10.32
N ASN A 110 9.70 3.22 -11.50
CA ASN A 110 10.83 2.30 -11.64
C ASN A 110 12.13 2.99 -11.16
N LEU A 111 12.34 4.26 -11.56
CA LEU A 111 13.47 5.05 -11.06
C LEU A 111 13.42 5.22 -9.54
N ALA A 112 12.25 5.54 -8.99
CA ALA A 112 12.06 5.68 -7.54
C ALA A 112 12.28 4.37 -6.78
N LEU A 113 11.86 3.23 -7.34
CA LEU A 113 12.13 1.90 -6.79
C LEU A 113 13.64 1.65 -6.75
N ALA A 114 14.34 1.89 -7.86
CA ALA A 114 15.79 1.70 -7.96
C ALA A 114 16.54 2.56 -6.95
N ALA A 115 16.21 3.85 -6.91
CA ALA A 115 16.84 4.81 -5.99
C ALA A 115 16.61 4.44 -4.53
N LYS A 116 15.37 4.07 -4.16
CA LYS A 116 15.04 3.68 -2.78
C LYS A 116 15.71 2.36 -2.38
N ALA A 117 15.74 1.37 -3.28
CA ALA A 117 16.43 0.10 -3.04
C ALA A 117 17.95 0.30 -2.90
N ALA A 118 18.56 1.11 -3.76
CA ALA A 118 19.98 1.46 -3.67
C ALA A 118 20.30 2.18 -2.35
N MET A 119 19.47 3.15 -1.95
CA MET A 119 19.66 3.87 -0.69
C MET A 119 19.51 2.96 0.53
N PHE A 120 18.51 2.07 0.54
CA PHE A 120 18.35 1.08 1.61
C PHE A 120 19.59 0.17 1.74
N ARG A 121 20.11 -0.34 0.62
CA ARG A 121 21.35 -1.13 0.62
C ARG A 121 22.54 -0.32 1.13
N ALA A 122 22.68 0.94 0.71
CA ALA A 122 23.75 1.83 1.16
C ALA A 122 23.70 2.11 2.68
N MET A 123 22.51 2.08 3.29
CA MET A 123 22.32 2.18 4.74
C MET A 123 22.50 0.84 5.48
N GLY A 124 22.88 -0.24 4.79
CA GLY A 124 23.06 -1.56 5.38
C GLY A 124 21.75 -2.33 5.63
N ILE A 125 20.66 -1.96 4.96
CA ILE A 125 19.38 -2.69 5.03
C ILE A 125 19.37 -3.79 3.96
N GLU A 126 19.01 -5.01 4.35
CA GLU A 126 18.84 -6.13 3.43
C GLU A 126 17.57 -5.93 2.60
N VAL A 127 17.70 -5.80 1.28
CA VAL A 127 16.57 -5.45 0.40
C VAL A 127 16.09 -6.66 -0.40
N ASN A 128 14.83 -7.02 -0.19
CA ASN A 128 14.08 -7.93 -1.05
C ASN A 128 13.27 -7.14 -2.07
N LEU A 129 13.67 -7.21 -3.34
CA LEU A 129 12.85 -6.68 -4.44
C LEU A 129 11.71 -7.64 -4.72
N CYS A 130 10.48 -7.21 -4.45
CA CYS A 130 9.28 -8.01 -4.60
C CYS A 130 8.69 -7.89 -6.00
N GLY A 131 8.33 -9.04 -6.59
CA GLY A 131 7.64 -9.15 -7.86
C GLY A 131 8.58 -9.35 -9.05
N THR A 132 8.09 -10.02 -10.09
CA THR A 132 8.85 -10.33 -11.31
C THR A 132 8.69 -9.30 -12.43
N ASN A 133 7.68 -8.42 -12.33
CA ASN A 133 7.33 -7.43 -13.35
C ASN A 133 7.44 -6.00 -12.80
N ASN A 134 8.51 -5.72 -12.05
CA ASN A 134 8.71 -4.43 -11.37
C ASN A 134 9.54 -3.41 -12.19
N GLY A 135 10.04 -3.81 -13.37
CA GLY A 135 10.77 -2.95 -14.30
C GLY A 135 12.23 -2.69 -13.95
N LEU A 136 12.79 -3.44 -12.99
CA LEU A 136 14.23 -3.53 -12.68
C LEU A 136 14.77 -4.93 -12.99
#